data_AF-A0A0F9JG08-F1
#
_entry.id   AF-A0A0F9JG08-F1
#
_cell.length_a   1.000
_cell.length_b   1.000
_cell.length_c   1.000
_cell.angle_alpha   90.00
_cell.angle_beta   90.00
_cell.angle_gamma   90.00
#
_symmetry.space_group_name_H-M   'P 1'
#
loop_
_entity.id
_entity.type
_entity.pdbx_description
1 polymer ?
#
loop_
_entity_poly.entity_id
_entity_poly.type
_entity_poly.pdbx_seq_one_letter_code
_entity_poly.pdbx_strand_id
1 'polypeptide(L)'
;MSPTKLKKAELKDVLLKMGHDPDDINKMKRPALLELYSSENVGQSAEVALGGVVVEEDKATPTTGPETQFPGDDKTVSEVPERSSKEWTQYVLGKFLDDELEGENPRVDGLRRVAQEVIGTIVEEGCDLVACPTVENGMRACVKAWVVFENEQRFESLADASPTNITGEEYAMYLTAMADTRAKGRCFRNALGLKRVVAAEELSNRIGLGVDGNTEGAIHTGQITAIHLVADRIKVSVPKLLEDMKIECTTLDNGSLNLKTLKHEEAVSILQKLQELSASGKIPDKVKE
;
A
#
# COMPACT_ATOMS: atom_id res chain seq x y z
N MET A 1 -18.26 -13.84 2.54
CA MET A 1 -18.27 -12.54 3.26
C MET A 1 -16.89 -12.33 3.86
N SER A 2 -16.34 -11.12 3.81
CA SER A 2 -15.01 -10.84 4.41
C SER A 2 -15.06 -11.06 5.94
N PRO A 3 -14.10 -11.81 6.53
CA PRO A 3 -14.05 -12.10 7.97
C PRO A 3 -14.17 -10.86 8.85
N THR A 4 -13.60 -9.74 8.37
CA THR A 4 -13.51 -8.46 9.06
C THR A 4 -14.86 -7.75 9.21
N LYS A 5 -15.87 -8.14 8.42
CA LYS A 5 -17.22 -7.54 8.42
C LYS A 5 -18.20 -8.22 9.40
N LEU A 6 -17.88 -9.40 9.92
CA LEU A 6 -18.74 -10.12 10.88
C LEU A 6 -18.74 -9.42 12.23
N LYS A 7 -19.90 -9.20 12.86
CA LYS A 7 -20.04 -8.65 14.23
C LYS A 7 -19.63 -9.69 15.27
N LYS A 8 -19.36 -9.25 16.52
CA LYS A 8 -18.90 -10.15 17.59
C LYS A 8 -19.87 -11.32 17.82
N ALA A 9 -21.18 -11.07 17.78
CA ALA A 9 -22.20 -12.11 17.93
C ALA A 9 -22.17 -13.13 16.79
N GLU A 10 -21.94 -12.67 15.56
CA GLU A 10 -21.87 -13.53 14.37
C GLU A 10 -20.60 -14.39 14.38
N LEU A 11 -19.46 -13.84 14.80
CA LEU A 11 -18.22 -14.61 14.99
C LEU A 11 -18.39 -15.72 16.03
N LYS A 12 -19.10 -15.45 17.13
CA LYS A 12 -19.39 -16.47 18.15
C LYS A 12 -20.26 -17.59 17.59
N ASP A 13 -21.32 -17.25 16.87
CA ASP A 13 -22.24 -18.23 16.28
C ASP A 13 -21.54 -19.12 15.25
N VAL A 14 -20.64 -18.55 14.45
CA VAL A 14 -19.84 -19.31 13.47
C VAL A 14 -18.82 -20.22 14.15
N LEU A 15 -18.11 -19.75 15.18
CA LEU A 15 -17.15 -20.57 15.92
C LEU A 15 -17.83 -21.68 16.75
N LEU A 16 -19.03 -21.44 17.27
CA LEU A 16 -19.86 -22.47 17.91
C LEU A 16 -20.25 -23.57 16.90
N LYS A 17 -20.63 -23.19 15.68
CA LYS A 17 -20.92 -24.13 14.59
C LYS A 17 -19.69 -24.92 14.14
N MET A 18 -18.49 -24.35 14.30
CA MET A 18 -17.20 -25.01 14.04
C MET A 18 -16.75 -25.93 15.18
N GLY A 19 -17.51 -26.01 16.29
CA GLY A 19 -17.27 -26.98 17.37
C GLY A 19 -16.39 -26.47 18.52
N HIS A 20 -16.11 -25.17 18.61
CA HIS A 20 -15.38 -24.60 19.74
C HIS A 20 -16.25 -24.55 21.02
N ASP A 21 -15.59 -24.64 22.17
CA ASP A 21 -16.27 -24.66 23.46
C ASP A 21 -16.98 -23.31 23.76
N PRO A 22 -18.27 -23.33 24.18
CA PRO A 22 -19.03 -22.11 24.47
C PRO A 22 -18.41 -21.23 25.55
N ASP A 23 -17.76 -21.81 26.57
CA ASP A 23 -17.19 -21.07 27.69
C ASP A 23 -15.92 -20.31 27.28
N ASP A 24 -15.15 -20.86 26.34
CA ASP A 24 -13.94 -20.22 25.81
C ASP A 24 -14.29 -19.08 24.85
N ILE A 25 -15.22 -19.31 23.92
CA ILE A 25 -15.72 -18.29 22.99
C ILE A 25 -16.38 -17.12 23.74
N ASN A 26 -17.06 -17.40 24.86
CA ASN A 26 -17.74 -16.37 25.63
C ASN A 26 -16.79 -15.43 26.36
N LYS A 27 -15.63 -15.92 26.79
CA LYS A 27 -14.58 -15.13 27.46
C LYS A 27 -13.72 -14.31 26.49
N MET A 28 -13.67 -14.68 25.21
CA MET A 28 -12.83 -14.01 24.22
C MET A 28 -13.35 -12.63 23.78
N LYS A 29 -12.40 -11.72 23.55
CA LYS A 29 -12.65 -10.40 22.92
C LYS A 29 -12.70 -10.56 21.39
N ARG A 30 -13.35 -9.61 20.71
CA ARG A 30 -13.54 -9.63 19.24
C ARG A 30 -12.24 -9.87 18.45
N PRO A 31 -11.08 -9.27 18.79
CA PRO A 31 -9.84 -9.52 18.04
C PRO A 31 -9.41 -11.00 18.08
N ALA A 32 -9.46 -11.64 19.25
CA ALA A 32 -9.11 -13.05 19.42
C ALA A 32 -10.09 -13.99 18.67
N LEU A 33 -11.38 -13.65 18.65
CA LEU A 33 -12.38 -14.40 17.86
C LEU A 33 -12.14 -14.29 16.36
N LEU A 34 -11.69 -13.12 15.89
CA LEU A 34 -11.39 -12.89 14.48
C LEU A 34 -10.14 -13.67 14.05
N GLU A 35 -9.12 -13.72 14.92
CA GLU A 35 -7.89 -14.46 14.69
C GLU A 35 -8.14 -15.97 14.63
N LEU A 36 -8.90 -16.51 15.59
CA LEU A 36 -9.31 -17.93 15.61
C LEU A 36 -10.14 -18.32 14.37
N TYR A 37 -11.08 -17.45 13.97
CA TYR A 37 -11.86 -17.68 12.75
C TYR A 37 -11.01 -17.59 11.48
N SER A 38 -9.98 -16.74 11.47
CA SER A 38 -9.08 -16.61 10.33
C SER A 38 -8.16 -17.82 10.22
N SER A 39 -7.65 -18.36 11.34
CA SER A 39 -6.77 -19.54 11.33
C SER A 39 -7.46 -20.81 10.82
N GLU A 40 -8.75 -21.00 11.14
CA GLU A 40 -9.52 -22.18 10.71
C GLU A 40 -9.90 -22.14 9.21
N ASN A 41 -10.08 -20.95 8.62
CA ASN A 41 -10.46 -20.82 7.21
C ASN A 41 -9.29 -20.79 6.22
N VAL A 42 -8.04 -20.81 6.69
CA VAL A 42 -6.85 -20.89 5.82
C VAL A 42 -6.79 -22.23 5.05
N GLY A 43 -7.49 -23.27 5.53
CA GLY A 43 -7.47 -24.61 4.92
C GLY A 43 -8.38 -24.84 3.70
N GLN A 44 -9.41 -24.02 3.46
CA GLN A 44 -10.44 -24.32 2.43
C GLN A 44 -10.16 -23.77 1.02
N SER A 45 -9.06 -23.04 0.80
CA SER A 45 -8.70 -22.55 -0.53
C SER A 45 -7.77 -23.49 -1.32
N ALA A 46 -7.34 -24.62 -0.74
CA ALA A 46 -6.35 -25.51 -1.36
C ALA A 46 -6.91 -26.81 -1.98
N GLU A 47 -8.14 -27.23 -1.68
CA GLU A 47 -8.68 -28.53 -2.13
C GLU A 47 -9.59 -28.50 -3.38
N VAL A 48 -9.96 -27.33 -3.91
CA VAL A 48 -10.82 -27.25 -5.12
C VAL A 48 -9.99 -27.25 -6.43
N ALA A 49 -8.65 -27.25 -6.35
CA ALA A 49 -7.79 -27.02 -7.51
C ALA A 49 -7.30 -28.28 -8.26
N LEU A 50 -7.64 -29.52 -7.85
CA LEU A 50 -7.12 -30.73 -8.51
C LEU A 50 -8.15 -31.88 -8.60
N GLY A 51 -8.57 -32.18 -9.83
CA GLY A 51 -9.23 -33.45 -10.24
C GLY A 51 -10.76 -33.33 -10.40
N GLY A 52 -11.40 -33.64 -11.54
CA GLY A 52 -10.94 -34.38 -12.70
C GLY A 52 -11.84 -34.11 -13.91
N VAL A 53 -11.22 -34.24 -15.08
CA VAL A 53 -11.83 -34.20 -16.40
C VAL A 53 -12.67 -35.46 -16.60
N VAL A 54 -13.95 -35.30 -16.95
CA VAL A 54 -14.68 -36.27 -17.79
C VAL A 54 -15.47 -35.46 -18.83
N VAL A 55 -15.23 -35.80 -20.09
CA VAL A 55 -15.89 -35.29 -21.30
C VAL A 55 -17.01 -36.25 -21.70
N GLU A 56 -18.02 -35.72 -22.37
CA GLU A 56 -19.07 -36.32 -23.24
C GLU A 56 -20.49 -35.94 -22.78
N GLU A 57 -21.48 -35.61 -23.62
CA GLU A 57 -21.60 -35.21 -25.02
C GLU A 57 -23.04 -34.65 -25.15
N ASP A 58 -23.27 -33.75 -26.12
CA ASP A 58 -24.57 -33.15 -26.44
C ASP A 58 -25.67 -34.16 -26.84
N LYS A 59 -26.92 -33.90 -26.43
CA LYS A 59 -28.12 -34.14 -27.28
C LYS A 59 -29.38 -33.41 -26.79
N ALA A 60 -30.17 -32.99 -27.77
CA ALA A 60 -31.19 -31.94 -27.73
C ALA A 60 -32.60 -32.36 -27.23
N THR A 61 -33.29 -31.39 -26.56
CA THR A 61 -34.73 -30.97 -26.55
C THR A 61 -35.90 -31.99 -26.57
N PRO A 62 -37.18 -31.60 -26.34
CA PRO A 62 -37.77 -30.59 -25.42
C PRO A 62 -39.03 -31.14 -24.66
N THR A 63 -39.39 -30.59 -23.49
CA THR A 63 -40.79 -30.73 -23.01
C THR A 63 -41.25 -29.57 -22.12
N THR A 64 -42.50 -29.20 -22.33
CA THR A 64 -43.28 -28.04 -21.87
C THR A 64 -43.93 -28.16 -20.49
N GLY A 65 -43.90 -27.06 -19.72
CA GLY A 65 -44.93 -26.58 -18.76
C GLY A 65 -44.71 -26.88 -17.26
N PRO A 66 -45.38 -26.16 -16.32
CA PRO A 66 -46.13 -24.91 -16.42
C PRO A 66 -45.59 -23.76 -15.51
N GLU A 67 -46.17 -22.58 -15.69
CA GLU A 67 -45.92 -21.33 -14.98
C GLU A 67 -45.80 -21.45 -13.46
N THR A 68 -44.74 -20.88 -12.92
CA THR A 68 -44.71 -20.34 -11.55
C THR A 68 -44.38 -18.86 -11.66
N GLN A 69 -45.39 -18.03 -11.37
CA GLN A 69 -45.24 -16.59 -11.18
C GLN A 69 -44.28 -16.35 -10.03
N PHE A 70 -43.09 -15.83 -10.33
CA PHE A 70 -42.26 -15.17 -9.33
C PHE A 70 -42.58 -13.67 -9.35
N PRO A 71 -42.88 -13.07 -8.19
CA PRO A 71 -43.12 -11.64 -8.11
C PRO A 71 -41.84 -10.92 -8.52
N GLY A 72 -41.96 -10.04 -9.51
CA GLY A 72 -40.90 -9.12 -9.86
C GLY A 72 -40.69 -8.13 -8.72
N ASP A 73 -39.53 -8.23 -8.07
CA ASP A 73 -38.89 -7.07 -7.46
C ASP A 73 -37.95 -6.47 -8.49
N ASP A 74 -38.53 -5.52 -9.23
CA ASP A 74 -37.82 -4.48 -9.94
C ASP A 74 -37.10 -3.56 -8.93
N LYS A 75 -35.87 -3.16 -9.29
CA LYS A 75 -35.02 -2.12 -8.67
C LYS A 75 -34.20 -2.47 -7.43
N THR A 76 -33.01 -3.02 -7.68
CA THR A 76 -31.80 -2.42 -7.08
C THR A 76 -31.09 -1.60 -8.15
N VAL A 77 -31.57 -0.38 -8.37
CA VAL A 77 -30.73 0.65 -9.00
C VAL A 77 -29.53 0.79 -8.06
N SER A 78 -28.37 0.23 -8.43
CA SER A 78 -27.14 0.60 -7.75
C SER A 78 -26.89 2.05 -8.14
N GLU A 79 -27.47 2.99 -7.41
CA GLU A 79 -27.24 4.41 -7.63
C GLU A 79 -25.74 4.63 -7.53
N VAL A 80 -25.13 4.96 -8.67
CA VAL A 80 -23.73 5.39 -8.72
C VAL A 80 -23.66 6.59 -7.79
N PRO A 81 -22.91 6.51 -6.67
CA PRO A 81 -22.87 7.62 -5.73
C PRO A 81 -22.28 8.84 -6.43
N GLU A 82 -22.72 10.03 -6.02
CA GLU A 82 -22.15 11.25 -6.57
C GLU A 82 -20.64 11.31 -6.28
N ARG A 83 -19.81 11.80 -7.22
CA ARG A 83 -18.35 11.88 -7.05
C ARG A 83 -17.91 12.66 -5.81
N SER A 84 -18.73 13.61 -5.38
CA SER A 84 -18.48 14.45 -4.20
C SER A 84 -18.79 13.74 -2.87
N SER A 85 -19.56 12.64 -2.90
CA SER A 85 -20.05 11.91 -1.73
C SER A 85 -18.93 11.24 -0.93
N LYS A 86 -19.26 10.79 0.29
CA LYS A 86 -18.31 10.09 1.18
C LYS A 86 -18.14 8.62 0.77
N GLU A 87 -19.16 8.08 0.12
CA GLU A 87 -19.34 6.71 -0.31
C GLU A 87 -18.62 6.44 -1.64
N TRP A 88 -18.32 7.50 -2.40
CA TRP A 88 -17.64 7.45 -3.70
C TRP A 88 -16.38 6.59 -3.71
N THR A 89 -15.45 6.83 -2.78
CA THR A 89 -14.18 6.08 -2.74
C THR A 89 -14.43 4.59 -2.50
N GLN A 90 -15.35 4.23 -1.60
CA GLN A 90 -15.67 2.82 -1.33
C GLN A 90 -16.34 2.15 -2.53
N TYR A 91 -17.18 2.89 -3.26
CA TYR A 91 -17.81 2.41 -4.50
C TYR A 91 -16.77 2.11 -5.57
N VAL A 92 -15.85 3.04 -5.83
CA VAL A 92 -14.81 2.84 -6.85
C VAL A 92 -13.84 1.73 -6.46
N LEU A 93 -13.43 1.66 -5.18
CA LEU A 93 -12.58 0.56 -4.68
C LEU A 93 -13.23 -0.82 -4.82
N GLY A 94 -14.57 -0.90 -4.76
CA GLY A 94 -15.31 -2.15 -4.97
C GLY A 94 -15.31 -2.66 -6.42
N LYS A 95 -14.74 -1.91 -7.38
CA LYS A 95 -14.65 -2.29 -8.79
C LYS A 95 -13.32 -2.96 -9.17
N PHE A 96 -12.31 -2.89 -8.31
CA PHE A 96 -11.02 -3.52 -8.56
C PHE A 96 -11.11 -5.03 -8.40
N LEU A 97 -10.35 -5.74 -9.24
CA LEU A 97 -10.14 -7.17 -9.10
C LEU A 97 -9.02 -7.43 -8.08
N ASP A 98 -9.01 -8.64 -7.50
CA ASP A 98 -8.03 -8.99 -6.46
C ASP A 98 -6.58 -8.96 -6.99
N ASP A 99 -6.35 -9.22 -8.28
CA ASP A 99 -5.04 -9.17 -8.95
C ASP A 99 -4.60 -7.75 -9.35
N GLU A 100 -5.52 -6.77 -9.29
CA GLU A 100 -5.27 -5.35 -9.51
C GLU A 100 -4.95 -4.59 -8.22
N LEU A 101 -4.90 -5.31 -7.09
CA LEU A 101 -4.62 -4.77 -5.77
C LEU A 101 -3.29 -5.32 -5.23
N GLU A 102 -2.49 -4.43 -4.65
CA GLU A 102 -1.36 -4.80 -3.81
C GLU A 102 -1.69 -4.46 -2.36
N GLY A 103 -2.18 -5.48 -1.63
CA GLY A 103 -2.81 -5.27 -0.34
C GLY A 103 -4.12 -4.49 -0.50
N GLU A 104 -4.20 -3.29 0.07
CA GLU A 104 -5.37 -2.40 -0.05
C GLU A 104 -5.20 -1.33 -1.15
N ASN A 105 -4.04 -1.29 -1.82
CA ASN A 105 -3.67 -0.22 -2.74
C ASN A 105 -3.85 -0.68 -4.20
N PRO A 106 -4.56 0.08 -5.04
CA PRO A 106 -4.75 -0.29 -6.44
C PRO A 106 -3.49 -0.03 -7.26
N ARG A 107 -3.23 -0.94 -8.21
CA ARG A 107 -2.17 -0.82 -9.22
C ARG A 107 -2.60 0.06 -10.38
N VAL A 108 -1.64 0.57 -11.14
CA VAL A 108 -1.87 1.49 -12.27
C VAL A 108 -2.78 0.89 -13.34
N ASP A 109 -2.63 -0.40 -13.64
CA ASP A 109 -3.45 -1.12 -14.62
C ASP A 109 -4.93 -1.20 -14.18
N GLY A 110 -5.19 -1.55 -12.93
CA GLY A 110 -6.52 -1.52 -12.35
C GLY A 110 -7.10 -0.10 -12.34
N LEU A 111 -6.30 0.89 -11.95
CA LEU A 111 -6.71 2.30 -11.94
C LEU A 111 -7.12 2.76 -13.34
N ARG A 112 -6.37 2.36 -14.37
CA ARG A 112 -6.66 2.65 -15.78
C ARG A 112 -7.96 1.99 -16.25
N ARG A 113 -8.18 0.71 -15.89
CA ARG A 113 -9.42 -0.01 -16.26
C ARG A 113 -10.64 0.59 -15.57
N VAL A 114 -10.59 0.77 -14.26
CA VAL A 114 -11.69 1.33 -13.48
C VAL A 114 -11.97 2.78 -13.87
N ALA A 115 -10.95 3.57 -14.22
CA ALA A 115 -11.16 4.91 -14.77
C ALA A 115 -11.95 4.87 -16.09
N GLN A 116 -11.69 3.92 -16.97
CA GLN A 116 -12.48 3.78 -18.20
C GLN A 116 -13.93 3.37 -17.91
N GLU A 117 -14.15 2.52 -16.91
CA GLU A 117 -15.47 2.09 -16.49
C GLU A 117 -16.30 3.21 -15.85
N VAL A 118 -15.65 4.09 -15.08
CA VAL A 118 -16.32 5.11 -14.25
C VAL A 118 -16.39 6.50 -14.92
N ILE A 119 -15.43 6.81 -15.79
CA ILE A 119 -15.29 8.15 -16.41
C ILE A 119 -15.70 8.12 -17.89
N GLY A 120 -15.32 7.07 -18.61
CA GLY A 120 -15.54 6.92 -20.06
C GLY A 120 -14.28 6.44 -20.77
N THR A 121 -14.35 6.27 -22.08
CA THR A 121 -13.21 5.79 -22.88
C THR A 121 -12.03 6.76 -22.81
N ILE A 122 -10.81 6.24 -22.63
CA ILE A 122 -9.58 7.06 -22.77
C ILE A 122 -9.33 7.26 -24.26
N VAL A 123 -9.25 8.52 -24.70
CA VAL A 123 -8.94 8.87 -26.09
C VAL A 123 -7.47 9.21 -26.29
N GLU A 124 -6.79 9.66 -25.23
CA GLU A 124 -5.40 10.06 -25.28
C GLU A 124 -4.74 9.83 -23.91
N GLU A 125 -3.55 9.26 -23.87
CA GLU A 125 -2.74 9.12 -22.66
C GLU A 125 -1.26 9.27 -23.00
N GLY A 126 -0.47 9.78 -22.06
CA GLY A 126 0.96 9.92 -22.27
C GLY A 126 1.72 10.36 -21.04
N CYS A 127 3.04 10.30 -21.16
CA CYS A 127 3.98 10.74 -20.14
C CYS A 127 5.14 11.52 -20.75
N ASP A 128 5.47 12.65 -20.12
CA ASP A 128 6.63 13.46 -20.46
C ASP A 128 7.70 13.31 -19.38
N LEU A 129 8.93 13.00 -19.77
CA LEU A 129 10.08 13.04 -18.87
C LEU A 129 10.45 14.51 -18.62
N VAL A 130 10.18 14.99 -17.40
CA VAL A 130 10.44 16.37 -16.97
C VAL A 130 11.89 16.53 -16.51
N ALA A 131 12.44 15.51 -15.84
CA ALA A 131 13.83 15.49 -15.42
C ALA A 131 14.41 14.08 -15.54
N CYS A 132 15.54 13.94 -16.22
CA CYS A 132 16.32 12.71 -16.25
C CYS A 132 17.05 12.52 -14.91
N PRO A 133 17.25 11.27 -14.45
CA PRO A 133 18.08 11.01 -13.29
C PRO A 133 19.54 11.37 -13.60
N THR A 134 20.11 12.26 -12.78
CA THR A 134 21.51 12.72 -12.87
C THR A 134 22.14 12.70 -11.49
N VAL A 135 23.47 12.74 -11.41
CA VAL A 135 24.14 12.77 -10.10
C VAL A 135 23.77 14.06 -9.36
N GLU A 136 23.67 15.17 -10.07
CA GLU A 136 23.37 16.51 -9.56
C GLU A 136 21.98 16.60 -8.92
N ASN A 137 20.98 15.85 -9.43
CA ASN A 137 19.63 15.83 -8.87
C ASN A 137 19.37 14.64 -7.92
N GLY A 138 20.43 13.98 -7.47
CA GLY A 138 20.34 12.84 -6.55
C GLY A 138 19.75 11.59 -7.18
N MET A 139 20.02 11.37 -8.47
CA MET A 139 19.44 10.30 -9.29
C MET A 139 17.92 10.32 -9.26
N ARG A 140 17.31 11.50 -9.41
CA ARG A 140 15.85 11.67 -9.41
C ARG A 140 15.33 11.81 -10.83
N ALA A 141 14.46 10.89 -11.22
CA ALA A 141 13.64 11.02 -12.41
C ALA A 141 12.32 11.71 -12.04
N CYS A 142 11.86 12.67 -12.84
CA CYS A 142 10.54 13.29 -12.68
C CYS A 142 9.75 13.12 -13.97
N VAL A 143 8.52 12.61 -13.88
CA VAL A 143 7.63 12.38 -15.01
C VAL A 143 6.30 13.08 -14.76
N LYS A 144 5.75 13.69 -15.82
CA LYS A 144 4.39 14.22 -15.86
C LYS A 144 3.54 13.27 -16.68
N ALA A 145 2.54 12.66 -16.07
CA ALA A 145 1.54 11.85 -16.75
C ALA A 145 0.29 12.69 -17.03
N TRP A 146 -0.41 12.35 -18.10
CA TRP A 146 -1.69 12.96 -18.44
C TRP A 146 -2.61 11.96 -19.13
N VAL A 147 -3.91 12.19 -19.01
CA VAL A 147 -4.97 11.40 -19.66
C VAL A 147 -6.11 12.33 -20.09
N VAL A 148 -6.69 12.02 -21.25
CA VAL A 148 -7.88 12.66 -21.80
C VAL A 148 -8.94 11.60 -22.05
N PHE A 149 -10.13 11.84 -21.53
CA PHE A 149 -11.30 11.00 -21.73
C PHE A 149 -12.18 11.51 -22.87
N GLU A 150 -13.02 10.65 -23.44
CA GLU A 150 -13.94 10.99 -24.54
C GLU A 150 -14.90 12.14 -24.23
N ASN A 151 -15.16 12.38 -22.94
CA ASN A 151 -15.97 13.49 -22.43
C ASN A 151 -15.16 14.80 -22.27
N GLU A 152 -13.99 14.89 -22.89
CA GLU A 152 -13.04 16.01 -22.88
C GLU A 152 -12.41 16.31 -21.50
N GLN A 153 -12.67 15.48 -20.47
CA GLN A 153 -12.01 15.64 -19.18
C GLN A 153 -10.53 15.30 -19.29
N ARG A 154 -9.69 16.26 -18.90
CA ARG A 154 -8.23 16.11 -18.87
C ARG A 154 -7.73 16.11 -17.43
N PHE A 155 -6.88 15.14 -17.13
CA PHE A 155 -6.19 15.07 -15.84
C PHE A 155 -4.69 14.96 -16.08
N GLU A 156 -3.93 15.54 -15.17
CA GLU A 156 -2.47 15.46 -15.17
C GLU A 156 -1.95 15.29 -13.76
N SER A 157 -0.78 14.67 -13.65
CA SER A 157 -0.08 14.55 -12.39
C SER A 157 1.42 14.41 -12.59
N LEU A 158 2.18 14.78 -11.56
CA LEU A 158 3.61 14.59 -11.52
C LEU A 158 3.97 13.57 -10.44
N ALA A 159 4.94 12.73 -10.78
CA ALA A 159 5.63 11.90 -9.80
C ALA A 159 7.12 11.87 -10.08
N ASP A 160 7.86 11.54 -9.04
CA ASP A 160 9.30 11.37 -9.07
C ASP A 160 9.69 9.96 -8.63
N ALA A 161 10.86 9.52 -9.04
CA ALA A 161 11.48 8.29 -8.57
C ALA A 161 12.96 8.54 -8.35
N SER A 162 13.46 8.06 -7.21
CA SER A 162 14.86 8.12 -6.84
C SER A 162 15.21 6.91 -5.98
N PRO A 163 16.49 6.57 -5.82
CA PRO A 163 16.90 5.48 -4.93
C PRO A 163 16.43 5.65 -3.48
N THR A 164 16.05 6.87 -3.05
CA THR A 164 15.58 7.12 -1.69
C THR A 164 14.08 6.87 -1.50
N ASN A 165 13.27 6.86 -2.56
CA ASN A 165 11.82 6.69 -2.47
C ASN A 165 11.26 5.47 -3.23
N ILE A 166 12.09 4.70 -3.93
CA ILE A 166 11.68 3.42 -4.53
C ILE A 166 11.89 2.26 -3.55
N THR A 167 10.87 1.41 -3.47
CA THR A 167 10.91 0.14 -2.72
C THR A 167 11.46 -0.97 -3.64
N GLY A 168 12.29 -1.86 -3.11
CA GLY A 168 12.95 -2.92 -3.88
C GLY A 168 14.22 -2.42 -4.57
N GLU A 169 15.36 -3.04 -4.25
CA GLU A 169 16.65 -2.67 -4.86
C GLU A 169 16.68 -3.01 -6.34
N GLU A 170 15.94 -4.04 -6.75
CA GLU A 170 15.75 -4.48 -8.12
C GLU A 170 15.08 -3.43 -9.02
N TYR A 171 14.26 -2.54 -8.44
CA TYR A 171 13.58 -1.48 -9.19
C TYR A 171 14.35 -0.16 -9.24
N ALA A 172 15.37 0.00 -8.38
CA ALA A 172 16.16 1.22 -8.28
C ALA A 172 17.00 1.51 -9.55
N MET A 173 17.20 0.51 -10.42
CA MET A 173 17.86 0.69 -11.73
C MET A 173 16.92 1.24 -12.81
N TYR A 174 15.60 1.22 -12.60
CA TYR A 174 14.58 1.59 -13.59
C TYR A 174 13.84 2.88 -13.23
N LEU A 175 14.56 3.90 -12.77
CA LEU A 175 13.99 5.13 -12.19
C LEU A 175 13.00 5.86 -13.10
N THR A 176 13.27 5.94 -14.40
CA THR A 176 12.35 6.58 -15.36
C THR A 176 11.05 5.81 -15.50
N ALA A 177 11.11 4.48 -15.55
CA ALA A 177 9.93 3.62 -15.60
C ALA A 177 9.13 3.68 -14.29
N MET A 178 9.81 3.72 -13.15
CA MET A 178 9.15 3.89 -11.84
C MET A 178 8.48 5.26 -11.72
N ALA A 179 9.11 6.33 -12.21
CA ALA A 179 8.48 7.65 -12.21
C ALA A 179 7.26 7.69 -13.15
N ASP A 180 7.32 7.01 -14.29
CA ASP A 180 6.19 6.87 -15.23
C ASP A 180 4.98 6.20 -14.59
N THR A 181 5.16 5.00 -14.02
CA THR A 181 4.05 4.27 -13.39
C THR A 181 3.48 5.02 -12.19
N ARG A 182 4.33 5.63 -11.36
CA ARG A 182 3.88 6.50 -10.25
C ARG A 182 3.06 7.68 -10.73
N ALA A 183 3.50 8.37 -11.78
CA ALA A 183 2.81 9.53 -12.32
C ALA A 183 1.43 9.14 -12.88
N LYS A 184 1.35 8.02 -13.61
CA LYS A 184 0.09 7.45 -14.09
C LYS A 184 -0.84 7.05 -12.96
N GLY A 185 -0.33 6.39 -11.92
CA GLY A 185 -1.12 5.99 -10.75
C GLY A 185 -1.76 7.19 -10.08
N ARG A 186 -0.99 8.28 -9.90
CA ARG A 186 -1.51 9.56 -9.40
C ARG A 186 -2.55 10.17 -10.34
N CYS A 187 -2.28 10.17 -11.64
CA CYS A 187 -3.16 10.74 -12.64
C CYS A 187 -4.54 10.06 -12.64
N PHE A 188 -4.59 8.73 -12.68
CA PHE A 188 -5.85 7.98 -12.62
C PHE A 188 -6.53 8.08 -11.26
N ARG A 189 -5.77 8.06 -10.15
CA ARG A 189 -6.33 8.31 -8.82
C ARG A 189 -7.02 9.67 -8.74
N ASN A 190 -6.38 10.70 -9.29
CA ASN A 190 -6.93 12.06 -9.35
C ASN A 190 -8.18 12.11 -10.24
N ALA A 191 -8.14 11.47 -11.42
CA ALA A 191 -9.28 11.38 -12.32
C ALA A 191 -10.50 10.70 -11.66
N LEU A 192 -10.24 9.64 -10.90
CA LEU A 192 -11.23 8.90 -10.13
C LEU A 192 -11.65 9.62 -8.84
N GLY A 193 -11.02 10.72 -8.42
CA GLY A 193 -11.39 11.44 -7.20
C GLY A 193 -11.27 10.62 -5.91
N LEU A 194 -10.33 9.67 -5.86
CA LEU A 194 -10.15 8.80 -4.69
C LEU A 194 -9.54 9.57 -3.51
N LYS A 195 -10.13 9.41 -2.32
CA LYS A 195 -9.66 10.08 -1.09
C LYS A 195 -8.90 9.09 -0.21
N ARG A 196 -7.72 9.48 0.27
CA ARG A 196 -6.87 8.68 1.19
C ARG A 196 -6.46 7.31 0.63
N VAL A 197 -6.39 7.19 -0.69
CA VAL A 197 -5.88 6.01 -1.40
C VAL A 197 -4.53 6.37 -1.99
N VAL A 198 -3.58 5.44 -1.95
CA VAL A 198 -2.27 5.57 -2.57
C VAL A 198 -2.19 4.49 -3.64
N ALA A 199 -1.66 4.80 -4.83
CA ALA A 199 -1.43 3.75 -5.82
C ALA A 199 -0.31 2.83 -5.31
N ALA A 200 -0.34 1.54 -5.65
CA ALA A 200 0.66 0.58 -5.20
C ALA A 200 2.10 1.06 -5.51
N GLU A 201 2.30 1.64 -6.69
CA GLU A 201 3.58 2.16 -7.19
C GLU A 201 4.06 3.40 -6.42
N GLU A 202 3.16 4.11 -5.75
CA GLU A 202 3.51 5.24 -4.88
C GLU A 202 4.08 4.79 -3.52
N LEU A 203 3.89 3.53 -3.12
CA LEU A 203 4.32 3.04 -1.81
C LEU A 203 5.84 3.01 -1.69
N SER A 204 6.34 3.84 -0.76
CA SER A 204 7.74 3.85 -0.35
C SER A 204 7.84 3.17 1.03
N ASN A 205 8.42 1.97 1.09
CA ASN A 205 8.81 1.33 2.36
C ASN A 205 10.13 1.90 2.91
N ARG A 206 10.75 2.82 2.17
CA ARG A 206 11.89 3.61 2.62
C ARG A 206 11.35 4.83 3.38
N ILE A 207 11.65 4.87 4.67
CA ILE A 207 11.36 6.03 5.51
C ILE A 207 12.08 7.21 4.90
N GLY A 208 11.34 8.30 4.66
CA GLY A 208 11.86 9.51 4.04
C GLY A 208 13.12 9.98 4.74
N LEU A 209 14.27 9.61 4.18
CA LEU A 209 15.53 10.25 4.45
C LEU A 209 15.40 11.60 3.77
N GLY A 210 14.93 12.58 4.52
CA GLY A 210 14.80 13.96 4.07
C GLY A 210 16.17 14.44 3.60
N VAL A 211 16.37 14.44 2.29
CA VAL A 211 17.39 15.23 1.61
C VAL A 211 16.67 16.39 0.93
N ASP A 212 15.92 17.14 1.73
CA ASP A 212 15.45 18.46 1.35
C ASP A 212 16.56 19.41 1.81
N GLY A 213 17.18 20.10 0.86
CA GLY A 213 18.40 20.90 1.03
C GLY A 213 18.23 22.16 1.87
N ASN A 214 17.90 21.99 3.16
CA ASN A 214 18.00 23.05 4.16
C ASN A 214 19.05 22.65 5.20
N THR A 215 20.32 22.86 4.83
CA THR A 215 21.52 22.45 5.58
C THR A 215 21.80 23.29 6.83
N GLU A 216 21.01 24.33 7.13
CA GLU A 216 21.26 25.24 8.25
C GLU A 216 20.30 25.08 9.45
N GLY A 217 19.45 24.04 9.44
CA GLY A 217 18.42 23.82 10.46
C GLY A 217 18.63 22.61 11.39
N ALA A 218 17.85 22.58 12.47
CA ALA A 218 17.68 21.39 13.30
C ALA A 218 17.11 20.21 12.49
N ILE A 219 17.46 18.99 12.86
CA ILE A 219 17.01 17.75 12.21
C ILE A 219 15.47 17.69 12.06
N HIS A 220 14.99 17.26 10.89
CA HIS A 220 13.57 17.07 10.65
C HIS A 220 13.05 15.78 11.31
N THR A 221 11.78 15.77 11.74
CA THR A 221 11.14 14.59 12.36
C THR A 221 11.28 13.33 11.50
N GLY A 222 11.25 13.46 10.17
CA GLY A 222 11.46 12.33 9.26
C GLY A 222 12.86 11.70 9.37
N GLN A 223 13.91 12.50 9.55
CA GLN A 223 15.28 11.99 9.75
C GLN A 223 15.41 11.28 11.09
N ILE A 224 14.75 11.77 12.16
CA ILE A 224 14.69 11.10 13.47
C ILE A 224 14.03 9.72 13.33
N THR A 225 12.87 9.68 12.67
CA THR A 225 12.13 8.43 12.43
C THR A 225 12.96 7.45 11.58
N ALA A 226 13.70 7.94 10.59
CA ALA A 226 14.58 7.12 9.77
C ALA A 226 15.75 6.52 10.56
N ILE A 227 16.41 7.31 11.42
CA ILE A 227 17.49 6.83 12.30
C ILE A 227 16.98 5.67 13.15
N HIS A 228 15.84 5.84 13.84
CA HIS A 228 15.28 4.79 14.69
C HIS A 228 14.94 3.53 13.91
N LEU A 229 14.22 3.66 12.80
CA LEU A 229 13.75 2.49 12.06
C LEU A 229 14.87 1.72 11.37
N VAL A 230 15.92 2.39 10.90
CA VAL A 230 17.09 1.71 10.35
C VAL A 230 17.87 1.03 11.47
N ALA A 231 18.12 1.73 12.58
CA ALA A 231 18.83 1.18 13.74
C ALA A 231 18.12 -0.06 14.32
N ASP A 232 16.79 -0.01 14.50
CA ASP A 232 15.97 -1.11 15.01
C ASP A 232 15.97 -2.32 14.08
N ARG A 233 16.01 -2.08 12.77
CA ARG A 233 16.07 -3.13 11.73
C ARG A 233 17.39 -3.88 11.78
N ILE A 234 18.49 -3.17 11.97
CA ILE A 234 19.83 -3.77 12.04
C ILE A 234 20.27 -4.11 13.46
N LYS A 235 19.43 -3.87 14.49
CA LYS A 235 19.77 -4.12 15.91
C LYS A 235 21.01 -3.36 16.37
N VAL A 236 21.04 -2.06 16.05
CA VAL A 236 22.06 -1.11 16.50
C VAL A 236 21.47 -0.17 17.54
N SER A 237 22.19 0.04 18.63
CA SER A 237 21.82 1.00 19.67
C SER A 237 22.21 2.42 19.25
N VAL A 238 21.22 3.28 19.02
CA VAL A 238 21.44 4.70 18.67
C VAL A 238 22.32 5.43 19.70
N PRO A 239 22.15 5.27 21.03
CA PRO A 239 23.07 5.84 22.02
C PRO A 239 24.53 5.41 21.83
N LYS A 240 24.79 4.11 21.71
CA LYS A 240 26.16 3.59 21.52
C LYS A 240 26.77 4.06 20.21
N LEU A 241 25.95 4.21 19.16
CA LEU A 241 26.39 4.73 17.87
C LEU A 241 26.79 6.21 17.96
N LEU A 242 26.03 7.03 18.69
CA LEU A 242 26.37 8.45 18.90
C LEU A 242 27.68 8.60 19.69
N GLU A 243 27.89 7.76 20.71
CA GLU A 243 29.15 7.71 21.45
C GLU A 243 30.33 7.31 20.55
N ASP A 244 30.16 6.30 19.70
CA ASP A 244 31.21 5.86 18.77
C ASP A 244 31.57 6.96 17.75
N MET A 245 30.57 7.69 17.29
CA MET A 245 30.74 8.80 16.35
C MET A 245 31.16 10.12 17.03
N LYS A 246 31.23 10.14 18.37
CA LYS A 246 31.54 11.33 19.19
C LYS A 246 30.59 12.51 18.92
N ILE A 247 29.31 12.20 18.72
CA ILE A 247 28.25 13.19 18.51
C ILE A 247 27.55 13.45 19.84
N GLU A 248 27.57 14.71 20.28
CA GLU A 248 26.89 15.11 21.52
C GLU A 248 25.39 15.30 21.27
N CYS A 249 24.57 14.62 22.07
CA CYS A 249 23.11 14.73 22.03
C CYS A 249 22.59 15.00 23.44
N THR A 250 21.70 15.96 23.59
CA THR A 250 21.07 16.24 24.88
C THR A 250 20.12 15.12 25.27
N THR A 251 20.11 14.73 26.54
CA THR A 251 19.11 13.82 27.11
C THR A 251 17.89 14.57 27.61
N LEU A 252 16.72 13.96 27.48
CA LEU A 252 15.47 14.40 28.09
C LEU A 252 15.45 14.00 29.58
N ASP A 253 14.57 14.62 30.35
CA ASP A 253 14.40 14.37 31.79
C ASP A 253 14.09 12.90 32.14
N ASN A 254 13.59 12.13 31.17
CA ASN A 254 13.29 10.71 31.30
C ASN A 254 14.50 9.79 30.96
N GLY A 255 15.68 10.34 30.70
CA GLY A 255 16.89 9.60 30.32
C GLY A 255 16.96 9.17 28.85
N SER A 256 15.94 9.48 28.02
CA SER A 256 15.96 9.20 26.58
C SER A 256 16.70 10.30 25.81
N LEU A 257 17.32 9.95 24.69
CA LEU A 257 18.05 10.91 23.86
C LEU A 257 17.09 11.82 23.08
N ASN A 258 17.34 13.12 23.15
CA ASN A 258 16.60 14.10 22.35
C ASN A 258 17.28 14.31 21.00
N LEU A 259 17.02 13.40 20.04
CA LEU A 259 17.63 13.52 18.71
C LEU A 259 17.29 14.85 18.01
N LYS A 260 16.24 15.58 18.42
CA LYS A 260 15.88 16.89 17.84
C LYS A 260 16.94 17.97 18.02
N THR A 261 17.90 17.80 18.93
CA THR A 261 18.98 18.77 19.15
C THR A 261 20.17 18.55 18.24
N LEU A 262 20.19 17.47 17.45
CA LEU A 262 21.22 17.20 16.46
C LEU A 262 21.15 18.19 15.30
N LYS A 263 22.34 18.57 14.81
CA LYS A 263 22.47 19.32 13.56
C LYS A 263 22.14 18.42 12.37
N HIS A 264 21.70 19.03 11.28
CA HIS A 264 21.41 18.32 10.04
C HIS A 264 22.63 17.50 9.54
N GLU A 265 23.83 18.07 9.59
CA GLU A 265 25.07 17.38 9.18
C GLU A 265 25.37 16.12 10.00
N GLU A 266 25.12 16.17 11.31
CA GLU A 266 25.29 15.05 12.23
C GLU A 266 24.26 13.97 11.94
N ALA A 267 23.00 14.35 11.72
CA ALA A 267 21.92 13.46 11.35
C ALA A 267 22.19 12.70 10.04
N VAL A 268 22.69 13.41 9.02
CA VAL A 268 23.09 12.82 7.74
C VAL A 268 24.26 11.86 7.94
N SER A 269 25.25 12.23 8.74
CA SER A 269 26.40 11.37 9.05
C SER A 269 25.97 10.07 9.74
N ILE A 270 25.03 10.14 10.69
CA ILE A 270 24.48 8.97 11.39
C ILE A 270 23.75 8.05 10.39
N LEU A 271 22.93 8.63 9.53
CA LEU A 271 22.17 7.88 8.52
C LEU A 271 23.08 7.20 7.50
N GLN A 272 24.10 7.90 7.00
CA GLN A 272 25.13 7.30 6.14
C GLN A 272 25.83 6.16 6.85
N LYS A 273 26.18 6.32 8.13
CA LYS A 273 26.84 5.27 8.89
C LYS A 273 25.96 4.03 9.08
N LEU A 274 24.68 4.23 9.38
CA LEU A 274 23.70 3.16 9.49
C LEU A 274 23.53 2.41 8.16
N GLN A 275 23.54 3.14 7.03
CA GLN A 275 23.50 2.53 5.70
C GLN A 275 24.76 1.72 5.39
N GLU A 276 25.96 2.22 5.71
CA GLU A 276 27.21 1.46 5.58
C GLU A 276 27.17 0.15 6.39
N LEU A 277 26.69 0.23 7.63
CA LEU A 277 26.55 -0.94 8.51
C LEU A 277 25.51 -1.93 7.96
N SER A 278 24.40 -1.42 7.44
CA SER A 278 23.37 -2.24 6.79
C SER A 278 23.90 -2.92 5.51
N ALA A 279 24.65 -2.20 4.68
CA ALA A 279 25.17 -2.70 3.40
C ALA A 279 26.33 -3.69 3.60
N SER A 280 27.19 -3.45 4.60
CA SER A 280 28.32 -4.33 4.89
C SER A 280 27.93 -5.60 5.68
N GLY A 281 26.75 -5.60 6.32
CA GLY A 281 26.27 -6.69 7.18
C GLY A 281 27.13 -6.95 8.42
N LYS A 282 28.17 -6.13 8.66
CA LYS A 282 29.13 -6.28 9.76
C LYS A 282 28.88 -5.20 10.78
N ILE A 283 28.12 -5.55 11.82
CA ILE A 283 27.77 -4.63 12.91
C ILE A 283 28.80 -4.77 14.02
N PRO A 284 29.58 -3.72 14.36
CA PRO A 284 30.54 -3.78 15.46
C PRO A 284 29.84 -4.05 16.79
N ASP A 285 30.40 -4.95 17.62
CA ASP A 285 29.82 -5.31 18.93
C ASP A 285 29.63 -4.10 19.85
N LYS A 286 30.48 -3.08 19.71
CA LYS A 286 30.41 -1.81 20.44
C LYS A 286 29.13 -1.00 20.22
N VAL A 287 28.48 -1.15 19.06
CA VAL A 287 27.24 -0.39 18.71
C VAL A 287 26.01 -1.29 18.61
N LYS A 288 26.17 -2.60 18.78
CA LYS A 288 25.07 -3.56 18.74
C LYS A 288 24.14 -3.36 19.93
N GLU A 289 22.85 -3.58 19.74
CA GLU A 289 21.82 -3.50 20.78
C GLU A 289 22.08 -4.53 21.90
#